data_AF-W6L0Q3-F1
#
_entry.id   AF-W6L0Q3-F1
#
_cell.length_a   1.000
_cell.length_b   1.000
_cell.length_c   1.000
_cell.angle_alpha   90.00
_cell.angle_beta   90.00
_cell.angle_gamma   90.00
#
_symmetry.space_group_name_H-M   'P 1'
#
loop_
_entity.id
_entity.type
_entity.pdbx_description
1 polymer ?
#
loop_
_entity_poly.entity_id
_entity_poly.type
_entity_poly.pdbx_seq_one_letter_code
_entity_poly.pdbx_strand_id
1 'polypeptide(L)'
;MQDLFKHILDYQPMIPDLPAKLLPFIPDYIPAVGELDPFVKIPRSDACPEGLGLYLLDEPTIPQSNPAVVLLELRATNAHVGDVAQVVDSFEDAPNRPEVLNRWINDVKNVHYKKPLPTVNYPKPMPDINALLQAWPAGFEDFLNANHNLPSPNIDLELEEYARLLCVLLDIPVYNSLIDSLHVMFTLFEEFRNNQHFQHV
;
A
#
# COMPACT_ATOMS: atom_id res chain seq x y z
N MET A 1 -1.87 17.08 83.76
CA MET A 1 -1.90 15.73 83.15
C MET A 1 -3.30 15.37 82.61
N GLN A 2 -4.38 15.74 83.31
CA GLN A 2 -5.76 15.43 82.87
C GLN A 2 -6.23 16.20 81.62
N ASP A 3 -5.78 17.44 81.39
CA ASP A 3 -6.20 18.21 80.22
C ASP A 3 -5.62 17.68 78.89
N LEU A 4 -4.47 17.01 78.94
CA LEU A 4 -3.89 16.34 77.77
C LEU A 4 -4.81 15.21 77.27
N PHE A 5 -5.44 14.48 78.19
CA PHE A 5 -6.37 13.40 77.84
C PHE A 5 -7.67 13.90 77.23
N LYS A 6 -8.11 15.12 77.57
CA LYS A 6 -9.27 15.75 76.92
C LYS A 6 -8.97 16.09 75.46
N HIS A 7 -7.79 16.64 75.18
CA HIS A 7 -7.38 16.94 73.80
C HIS A 7 -7.23 15.70 72.91
N ILE A 8 -6.95 14.53 73.49
CA ILE A 8 -6.92 13.26 72.75
C ILE A 8 -8.33 12.78 72.42
N LEU A 9 -9.31 12.98 73.32
CA LEU A 9 -10.71 12.62 73.09
C LEU A 9 -11.40 13.53 72.08
N ASP A 10 -11.02 14.81 72.04
CA ASP A 10 -11.59 15.80 71.10
C ASP A 10 -10.98 15.73 69.69
N TYR A 11 -9.92 14.93 69.49
CA TYR A 11 -9.28 14.80 68.18
C TYR A 11 -10.10 13.91 67.24
N GLN A 12 -10.74 14.53 66.25
CA GLN A 12 -11.27 13.83 65.09
C GLN A 12 -10.28 13.88 63.93
N PRO A 13 -9.76 12.73 63.46
CA PRO A 13 -8.87 12.70 62.33
C PRO A 13 -9.62 13.12 61.06
N MET A 14 -9.12 14.15 60.39
CA MET A 14 -9.58 14.51 59.06
C MET A 14 -9.04 13.47 58.07
N ILE A 15 -9.92 12.64 57.51
CA ILE A 15 -9.57 11.70 56.44
C ILE A 15 -9.83 12.44 55.12
N PRO A 16 -8.80 13.01 54.46
CA PRO A 16 -9.01 13.64 53.17
C PRO A 16 -9.37 12.57 52.13
N ASP A 17 -10.42 12.83 51.35
CA ASP A 17 -10.79 11.97 50.22
C ASP A 17 -9.78 12.21 49.09
N LEU A 18 -8.87 11.26 48.88
CA LEU A 18 -7.83 11.36 47.87
C LEU A 18 -8.47 11.17 46.47
N PRO A 19 -8.37 12.13 45.54
CA PRO A 19 -9.12 12.11 44.30
C PRO A 19 -8.65 11.05 43.28
N ALA A 20 -7.50 10.43 43.47
CA ALA A 20 -6.90 9.52 42.49
C ALA A 20 -6.71 8.12 43.07
N LYS A 21 -7.57 7.18 42.66
CA LYS A 21 -7.24 5.76 42.70
C LYS A 21 -6.14 5.53 41.67
N LEU A 22 -4.94 5.14 42.12
CA LEU A 22 -3.88 4.67 41.24
C LEU A 22 -4.38 3.37 40.56
N LEU A 23 -4.93 3.51 39.36
CA LEU A 23 -5.21 2.37 38.51
C LEU A 23 -3.89 1.87 37.95
N PRO A 24 -3.59 0.56 38.01
CA PRO A 24 -2.42 0.01 37.35
C PRO A 24 -2.50 0.33 35.85
N PHE A 25 -1.41 0.86 35.31
CA PHE A 25 -1.28 1.10 33.87
C PHE A 25 -1.25 -0.25 33.15
N ILE A 26 -2.31 -0.57 32.42
CA ILE A 26 -2.38 -1.72 31.52
C ILE A 26 -2.12 -1.17 30.12
N PRO A 27 -0.93 -1.39 29.53
CA PRO A 27 -0.68 -0.97 28.17
C PRO A 27 -1.62 -1.72 27.20
N ASP A 28 -2.15 -1.01 26.22
CA ASP A 28 -3.03 -1.59 25.19
C ASP A 28 -2.34 -2.68 24.36
N TYR A 29 -1.01 -2.66 24.32
CA TYR A 29 -0.19 -3.63 23.61
C TYR A 29 0.88 -4.19 24.53
N ILE A 30 0.82 -5.50 24.73
CA ILE A 30 1.90 -6.26 25.37
C ILE A 30 2.85 -6.67 24.25
N PRO A 31 4.17 -6.42 24.36
CA PRO A 31 5.12 -6.95 23.40
C PRO A 31 4.96 -8.46 23.38
N ALA A 32 4.58 -9.01 22.22
CA ALA A 32 4.57 -10.43 22.00
C ALA A 32 6.02 -10.90 22.02
N VAL A 33 6.52 -11.27 23.19
CA VAL A 33 7.72 -12.10 23.29
C VAL A 33 7.31 -13.40 22.60
N GLY A 34 7.85 -13.62 21.40
CA GLY A 34 7.63 -14.86 20.66
C GLY A 34 7.94 -16.05 21.55
N GLU A 35 7.27 -17.17 21.30
CA GLU A 35 7.51 -18.41 22.03
C GLU A 35 9.02 -18.72 22.00
N LEU A 36 9.61 -18.93 23.19
CA LEU A 36 11.01 -19.29 23.31
C LEU A 36 11.17 -20.68 22.68
N ASP A 37 11.82 -20.77 21.52
CA ASP A 37 12.14 -22.06 20.91
C ASP A 37 13.02 -22.83 21.91
N PRO A 38 12.59 -24.01 22.39
CA PRO A 38 13.37 -24.77 23.35
C PRO A 38 14.63 -25.39 22.72
N PHE A 39 14.88 -25.17 21.42
CA PHE A 39 16.01 -25.74 20.65
C PHE A 39 16.07 -27.28 20.72
N VAL A 40 14.94 -27.93 21.05
CA VAL A 40 14.82 -29.39 21.07
C VAL A 40 14.54 -29.85 19.65
N LYS A 41 15.58 -29.87 18.82
CA LYS A 41 15.52 -30.41 17.45
C LYS A 41 15.99 -31.86 17.45
N ILE A 42 15.31 -32.71 16.68
CA ILE A 42 15.75 -34.09 16.46
C ILE A 42 17.00 -34.01 15.58
N PRO A 43 18.15 -34.55 16.01
CA PRO A 43 19.35 -34.49 15.18
C PRO A 43 19.12 -35.30 13.89
N ARG A 44 19.67 -34.82 12.78
CA ARG A 44 19.67 -35.59 11.53
C ARG A 44 20.22 -37.00 11.74
N SER A 45 19.65 -37.96 11.02
CA SER A 45 20.06 -39.37 11.07
C SER A 45 21.51 -39.61 10.60
N ASP A 46 22.12 -38.65 9.92
CA ASP A 46 23.48 -38.72 9.38
C ASP A 46 24.55 -38.09 10.28
N ALA A 47 24.18 -37.63 11.48
CA ALA A 47 25.07 -37.01 12.48
C ALA A 47 25.82 -35.74 11.98
N CYS A 48 25.39 -35.16 10.85
CA CYS A 48 25.88 -33.86 10.43
C CYS A 48 25.33 -32.76 11.37
N PRO A 49 26.14 -31.75 11.74
CA PRO A 49 25.66 -30.65 12.55
C PRO A 49 24.56 -29.88 11.82
N GLU A 50 23.41 -29.72 12.48
CA GLU A 50 22.27 -28.98 11.95
C GLU A 50 22.22 -27.59 12.59
N GLY A 51 22.29 -26.56 11.76
CA GLY A 51 22.34 -25.16 12.20
C GLY A 51 20.99 -24.43 12.12
N LEU A 52 19.89 -25.17 11.96
CA LEU A 52 18.54 -24.60 11.94
C LEU A 52 18.21 -24.03 13.33
N GLY A 53 17.69 -22.81 13.38
CA GLY A 53 17.52 -22.01 14.60
C GLY A 53 18.78 -21.24 15.04
N LEU A 54 19.97 -21.56 14.52
CA LEU A 54 21.23 -20.84 14.81
C LEU A 54 21.64 -19.89 13.69
N TYR A 55 21.73 -20.39 12.45
CA TYR A 55 22.10 -19.59 11.26
C TYR A 55 20.89 -19.23 10.39
N LEU A 56 19.87 -20.08 10.38
CA LEU A 56 18.63 -19.90 9.62
C LEU A 56 17.46 -19.97 10.60
N LEU A 57 16.55 -19.00 10.53
CA LEU A 57 15.38 -18.94 11.43
C LEU A 57 14.50 -20.18 11.24
N ASP A 58 14.11 -20.83 12.33
CA ASP A 58 13.16 -21.96 12.26
C ASP A 58 11.72 -21.46 12.31
N GLU A 59 11.07 -21.42 11.15
CA GLU A 59 9.66 -21.03 11.07
C GLU A 59 8.76 -22.19 11.54
N PRO A 60 7.63 -21.92 12.21
CA PRO A 60 6.70 -22.95 12.70
C PRO A 60 6.00 -23.72 11.57
N THR A 61 6.28 -23.38 10.31
CA THR A 61 5.63 -23.93 9.11
C THR A 61 6.51 -25.05 8.55
N ILE A 62 5.92 -26.19 8.19
CA ILE A 62 6.65 -27.37 7.67
C ILE A 62 7.57 -26.99 6.48
N PRO A 63 7.10 -26.25 5.46
CA PRO A 63 7.98 -25.59 4.51
C PRO A 63 8.45 -24.24 5.04
N GLN A 64 9.77 -24.06 5.10
CA GLN A 64 10.39 -22.75 5.30
C GLN A 64 10.07 -21.79 4.15
N SER A 65 9.95 -20.51 4.48
CA SER A 65 9.89 -19.44 3.48
C SER A 65 11.18 -19.35 2.67
N ASN A 66 11.06 -18.89 1.42
CA ASN A 66 12.24 -18.65 0.59
C ASN A 66 12.84 -17.28 0.97
N PRO A 67 14.12 -17.22 1.40
CA PRO A 67 14.74 -15.97 1.83
C PRO A 67 14.76 -14.89 0.74
N ALA A 68 14.89 -15.28 -0.54
CA ALA A 68 14.87 -14.35 -1.66
C ALA A 68 13.47 -13.72 -1.86
N VAL A 69 12.41 -14.51 -1.68
CA VAL A 69 11.01 -14.03 -1.78
C VAL A 69 10.69 -13.11 -0.60
N VAL A 70 11.06 -13.49 0.63
CA VAL A 70 10.85 -12.65 1.81
C VAL A 70 11.57 -11.32 1.66
N LEU A 71 12.80 -11.33 1.19
CA LEU A 71 13.56 -10.10 0.93
C LEU A 71 12.92 -9.25 -0.17
N LEU A 72 12.35 -9.87 -1.21
CA LEU A 72 11.58 -9.18 -2.25
C LEU A 72 10.32 -8.53 -1.66
N GLU A 73 9.57 -9.23 -0.81
CA GLU A 73 8.39 -8.68 -0.12
C GLU A 73 8.77 -7.53 0.82
N LEU A 74 9.85 -7.68 1.59
CA LEU A 74 10.35 -6.63 2.48
C LEU A 74 10.76 -5.38 1.70
N ARG A 75 11.39 -5.52 0.54
CA ARG A 75 11.72 -4.37 -0.33
C ARG A 75 10.48 -3.75 -0.97
N ALA A 76 9.49 -4.56 -1.34
CA ALA A 76 8.25 -4.07 -1.93
C ALA A 76 7.40 -3.28 -0.91
N THR A 77 7.44 -3.67 0.37
CA THR A 77 6.67 -3.05 1.46
C THR A 77 7.41 -1.91 2.15
N ASN A 78 8.72 -2.04 2.36
CA ASN A 78 9.54 -1.04 3.05
C ASN A 78 10.43 -0.30 2.04
N ALA A 79 10.09 0.98 1.78
CA ALA A 79 10.86 1.86 0.90
C ALA A 79 12.28 2.22 1.43
N HIS A 80 12.62 1.82 2.65
CA HIS A 80 13.86 2.19 3.34
C HIS A 80 14.75 1.00 3.75
N VAL A 81 14.59 -0.16 3.11
CA VAL A 81 15.58 -1.22 3.27
C VAL A 81 16.89 -0.69 2.67
N GLY A 82 17.87 -0.38 3.52
CA GLY A 82 19.22 -0.02 3.10
C GLY A 82 19.89 -1.11 2.25
N ASP A 83 21.18 -0.98 1.99
CA ASP A 83 21.96 -1.91 1.14
C ASP A 83 22.05 -3.33 1.73
N VAL A 84 20.93 -4.05 1.73
CA VAL A 84 20.85 -5.45 2.10
C VAL A 84 21.25 -6.23 0.86
N ALA A 85 22.32 -7.03 1.00
CA ALA A 85 22.86 -7.87 -0.05
C ALA A 85 21.75 -8.59 -0.84
N GLN A 86 21.87 -8.59 -2.17
CA GLN A 86 20.93 -9.33 -3.00
C GLN A 86 21.09 -10.83 -2.75
N VAL A 87 20.12 -11.41 -2.04
CA VAL A 87 19.97 -12.87 -1.94
C VAL A 87 19.30 -13.32 -3.24
N VAL A 88 20.10 -13.88 -4.14
CA VAL A 88 19.63 -14.49 -5.38
C VAL A 88 19.53 -15.98 -5.12
N ASP A 89 18.33 -16.54 -5.23
CA ASP A 89 18.14 -17.98 -5.16
C ASP A 89 18.58 -18.61 -6.49
N SER A 90 19.32 -19.70 -6.42
CA SER A 90 19.85 -20.40 -7.58
C SER A 90 19.50 -21.88 -7.49
N PHE A 91 18.87 -22.41 -8.54
CA PHE A 91 18.50 -23.81 -8.62
C PHE A 91 19.32 -24.50 -9.72
N GLU A 92 19.97 -25.60 -9.37
CA GLU A 92 20.52 -26.54 -10.35
C GLU A 92 19.38 -27.47 -10.83
N ASP A 93 19.36 -27.80 -12.12
CA ASP A 93 18.32 -28.63 -12.79
C ASP A 93 16.88 -28.06 -12.85
N ALA A 94 16.73 -26.82 -13.31
CA ALA A 94 15.42 -26.22 -13.65
C ALA A 94 14.50 -27.09 -14.56
N PRO A 95 15.00 -27.82 -15.58
CA PRO A 95 14.14 -28.62 -16.47
C PRO A 95 13.42 -29.79 -15.79
N ASN A 96 14.00 -30.32 -14.71
CA ASN A 96 13.49 -31.52 -14.04
C ASN A 96 12.56 -31.20 -12.85
N ARG A 97 12.35 -29.91 -12.53
CA ARG A 97 11.58 -29.47 -11.34
C ARG A 97 10.59 -28.34 -11.66
N PRO A 98 9.53 -28.61 -12.44
CA PRO A 98 8.54 -27.59 -12.79
C PRO A 98 7.72 -27.09 -11.60
N GLU A 99 7.60 -27.88 -10.52
CA GLU A 99 6.87 -27.51 -9.31
C GLU A 99 7.51 -26.32 -8.58
N VAL A 100 8.84 -26.29 -8.50
CA VAL A 100 9.61 -25.19 -7.88
C VAL A 100 9.43 -23.92 -8.69
N LEU A 101 9.45 -24.03 -10.02
CA LEU A 101 9.21 -22.91 -10.93
C LEU A 101 7.80 -22.34 -10.76
N ASN A 102 6.78 -23.19 -10.72
CA ASN A 102 5.39 -22.75 -10.50
C ASN A 102 5.21 -22.08 -9.14
N ARG A 103 5.84 -22.61 -8.08
CA ARG A 103 5.86 -21.98 -6.76
C ARG A 103 6.49 -20.58 -6.83
N TRP A 104 7.68 -20.46 -7.39
CA TRP A 104 8.36 -19.17 -7.54
C TRP A 104 7.54 -18.15 -8.36
N ILE A 105 6.91 -18.59 -9.46
CA ILE A 105 6.02 -17.73 -10.27
C ILE A 105 4.86 -17.20 -9.42
N ASN A 106 4.23 -18.05 -8.62
CA ASN A 106 3.13 -17.65 -7.75
C ASN A 106 3.61 -16.69 -6.66
N ASP A 107 4.75 -16.97 -6.05
CA ASP A 107 5.37 -16.14 -5.02
C ASP A 107 5.65 -14.72 -5.56
N VAL A 108 6.29 -14.62 -6.74
CA VAL A 108 6.57 -13.33 -7.41
C VAL A 108 5.29 -12.59 -7.77
N LYS A 109 4.28 -13.29 -8.33
CA LYS A 109 2.96 -12.69 -8.63
C LYS A 109 2.32 -12.09 -7.38
N ASN A 110 2.38 -12.79 -6.25
CA ASN A 110 1.82 -12.32 -4.98
C ASN A 110 2.54 -11.06 -4.48
N VAL A 111 3.86 -10.98 -4.62
CA VAL A 111 4.61 -9.77 -4.26
C VAL A 111 4.19 -8.58 -5.14
N HIS A 112 4.04 -8.79 -6.45
CA HIS A 112 3.59 -7.74 -7.36
C HIS A 112 2.14 -7.32 -7.11
N TYR A 113 1.26 -8.23 -6.74
CA TYR A 113 -0.14 -7.91 -6.43
C TYR A 113 -0.26 -7.02 -5.19
N LYS A 114 0.61 -7.21 -4.19
CA LYS A 114 0.66 -6.38 -2.97
C LYS A 114 1.28 -5.00 -3.21
N LYS A 115 1.99 -4.80 -4.32
CA LYS A 115 2.58 -3.49 -4.65
C LYS A 115 1.44 -2.52 -5.01
N PRO A 116 1.35 -1.35 -4.37
CA PRO A 116 0.35 -0.37 -4.77
C PRO A 116 0.55 -0.03 -6.24
N LEU A 117 -0.56 0.14 -6.96
CA LEU A 117 -0.53 0.58 -8.36
C LEU A 117 0.32 1.88 -8.44
N PRO A 118 1.13 2.05 -9.50
CA PRO A 118 1.92 3.26 -9.67
C PRO A 118 1.00 4.49 -9.59
N THR A 119 1.12 5.30 -8.55
CA THR A 119 0.36 6.55 -8.46
C THR A 119 1.08 7.61 -9.27
N VAL A 120 0.37 8.19 -10.23
CA VAL A 120 0.91 9.31 -11.01
C VAL A 120 0.72 10.59 -10.19
N ASN A 121 1.84 11.14 -9.72
CA ASN A 121 1.85 12.40 -8.99
C ASN A 121 2.08 13.55 -9.97
N TYR A 122 1.03 14.32 -10.25
CA TYR A 122 1.15 15.49 -11.12
C TYR A 122 1.84 16.65 -10.38
N PRO A 123 2.71 17.42 -11.05
CA PRO A 123 3.39 18.57 -10.45
C PRO A 123 2.45 19.75 -10.16
N LYS A 124 1.28 19.79 -10.81
CA LYS A 124 0.26 20.83 -10.69
C LYS A 124 -1.12 20.19 -10.52
N PRO A 125 -2.09 20.90 -9.91
CA PRO A 125 -3.42 20.35 -9.72
C PRO A 125 -4.07 20.03 -11.07
N MET A 126 -4.54 18.80 -11.19
CA MET A 126 -5.37 18.33 -12.30
C MET A 126 -6.83 18.20 -11.83
N PRO A 127 -7.81 18.34 -12.72
CA PRO A 127 -9.22 18.08 -12.40
C PRO A 127 -9.42 16.65 -11.92
N ASP A 128 -10.39 16.44 -11.03
CA ASP A 128 -10.81 15.08 -10.64
C ASP A 128 -11.54 14.40 -11.81
N ILE A 129 -11.26 13.11 -12.02
CA ILE A 129 -11.84 12.33 -13.13
C ILE A 129 -13.37 12.27 -12.99
N ASN A 130 -13.89 12.19 -11.77
CA ASN A 130 -15.34 12.21 -11.53
C ASN A 130 -16.01 13.52 -11.95
N ALA A 131 -15.29 14.64 -11.87
CA ALA A 131 -15.81 15.93 -12.33
C ALA A 131 -15.86 15.97 -13.87
N LEU A 132 -14.85 15.38 -14.54
CA LEU A 132 -14.79 15.28 -16.00
C LEU A 132 -15.79 14.27 -16.59
N LEU A 133 -16.25 13.29 -15.80
CA LEU A 133 -17.28 12.33 -16.20
C LEU A 133 -18.71 12.91 -16.15
N GLN A 134 -18.88 14.14 -15.67
CA GLN A 134 -20.20 14.76 -15.59
C GLN A 134 -20.75 15.11 -16.99
N ALA A 135 -22.07 15.17 -17.10
CA ALA A 135 -22.72 15.60 -18.33
C ALA A 135 -22.33 17.04 -18.68
N TRP A 136 -22.17 17.29 -19.99
CA TRP A 136 -21.87 18.62 -20.49
C TRP A 136 -22.98 19.62 -20.15
N PRO A 137 -22.66 20.90 -19.94
CA PRO A 137 -23.69 21.94 -19.79
C PRO A 137 -24.60 22.00 -21.01
N ALA A 138 -25.91 22.20 -20.80
CA ALA A 138 -26.91 22.14 -21.88
C ALA A 138 -26.57 23.05 -23.09
N GLY A 139 -26.05 24.26 -22.85
CA GLY A 139 -25.66 25.16 -23.94
C GLY A 139 -24.47 24.66 -24.77
N PHE A 140 -23.60 23.83 -24.19
CA PHE A 140 -22.49 23.18 -24.88
C PHE A 140 -22.95 21.92 -25.61
N GLU A 141 -23.84 21.13 -24.99
CA GLU A 141 -24.47 19.97 -25.61
C GLU A 141 -25.29 20.37 -26.86
N ASP A 142 -26.08 21.45 -26.76
CA ASP A 142 -26.82 22.02 -27.89
C ASP A 142 -25.88 22.44 -29.03
N PHE A 143 -24.71 23.01 -28.71
CA PHE A 143 -23.71 23.42 -29.69
C PHE A 143 -23.08 22.23 -30.43
N LEU A 144 -22.79 21.14 -29.71
CA LEU A 144 -22.29 19.90 -30.31
C LEU A 144 -23.35 19.22 -31.18
N ASN A 145 -24.60 19.17 -30.71
CA ASN A 145 -25.73 18.60 -31.45
C ASN A 145 -26.12 19.42 -32.70
N ALA A 146 -25.87 20.74 -32.69
CA ALA A 146 -26.26 21.66 -33.75
C ALA A 146 -25.41 21.61 -35.04
N ASN A 147 -24.52 20.63 -35.21
CA ASN A 147 -23.64 20.39 -36.38
C ASN A 147 -22.25 21.07 -36.37
N HIS A 148 -21.56 21.11 -35.23
CA HIS A 148 -20.11 21.30 -35.25
C HIS A 148 -19.44 19.94 -35.09
N ASN A 149 -19.00 19.36 -36.21
CA ASN A 149 -18.10 18.21 -36.17
C ASN A 149 -16.91 18.58 -35.29
N LEU A 150 -16.56 17.70 -34.34
CA LEU A 150 -15.30 17.78 -33.62
C LEU A 150 -14.16 18.04 -34.63
N PRO A 151 -13.17 18.86 -34.26
CA PRO A 151 -12.09 19.25 -35.17
C PRO A 151 -11.51 17.99 -35.82
N SER A 152 -11.70 17.86 -37.14
CA SER A 152 -11.27 16.65 -37.82
C SER A 152 -9.74 16.56 -37.82
N PRO A 153 -9.15 15.35 -37.87
CA PRO A 153 -7.70 15.19 -37.96
C PRO A 153 -7.04 15.82 -39.20
N ASN A 154 -7.83 16.31 -40.16
CA ASN A 154 -7.36 16.92 -41.42
C ASN A 154 -7.19 18.46 -41.33
N ILE A 155 -7.09 19.02 -40.14
CA ILE A 155 -6.78 20.43 -39.96
C ILE A 155 -5.26 20.60 -40.04
N ASP A 156 -4.78 21.71 -40.63
CA ASP A 156 -3.36 22.10 -40.69
C ASP A 156 -2.84 22.48 -39.29
N LEU A 157 -2.77 21.50 -38.38
CA LEU A 157 -2.24 21.63 -37.02
C LEU A 157 -1.17 20.57 -36.79
N GLU A 158 -0.14 20.92 -36.02
CA GLU A 158 0.82 19.92 -35.55
C GLU A 158 0.17 18.99 -34.50
N LEU A 159 0.64 17.74 -34.40
CA LEU A 159 0.07 16.74 -33.49
C LEU A 159 -0.01 17.24 -32.04
N GLU A 160 1.00 17.98 -31.59
CA GLU A 160 1.01 18.57 -30.24
C GLU A 160 -0.07 19.63 -30.06
N GLU A 161 -0.32 20.46 -31.06
CA GLU A 161 -1.34 21.50 -31.03
C GLU A 161 -2.74 20.91 -31.08
N TYR A 162 -2.93 19.87 -31.89
CA TYR A 162 -4.18 19.12 -31.96
C TYR A 162 -4.49 18.42 -30.62
N ALA A 163 -3.49 17.79 -29.99
CA ALA A 163 -3.65 17.19 -28.67
C ALA A 163 -3.99 18.23 -27.60
N ARG A 164 -3.36 19.42 -27.64
CA ARG A 164 -3.71 20.53 -26.74
C ARG A 164 -5.15 20.99 -26.93
N LEU A 165 -5.61 21.11 -28.17
CA LEU A 165 -6.97 21.50 -28.50
C LEU A 165 -7.97 20.50 -27.89
N LEU A 166 -7.73 19.20 -28.05
CA LEU A 166 -8.57 18.17 -27.44
C LEU A 166 -8.57 18.23 -25.90
N CYS A 167 -7.42 18.44 -25.26
CA CYS A 167 -7.36 18.62 -23.81
C CYS A 167 -8.17 19.86 -23.36
N VAL A 168 -8.07 20.98 -24.08
CA VAL A 168 -8.83 22.20 -23.77
C VAL A 168 -10.33 21.98 -23.95
N LEU A 169 -10.74 21.24 -24.98
CA LEU A 169 -12.15 20.90 -25.20
C LEU A 169 -12.72 20.07 -24.04
N LEU A 170 -11.90 19.21 -23.45
CA LEU A 170 -12.24 18.36 -22.31
C LEU A 170 -12.06 19.05 -20.94
N ASP A 171 -11.83 20.36 -20.91
CA ASP A 171 -11.52 21.13 -19.70
C ASP A 171 -10.28 20.63 -18.92
N ILE A 172 -9.34 19.97 -19.61
CA ILE A 172 -8.07 19.48 -19.04
C ILE A 172 -6.98 20.55 -19.24
N PRO A 173 -6.38 21.09 -18.16
CA PRO A 173 -5.33 22.09 -18.27
C PRO A 173 -4.05 21.47 -18.84
N VAL A 174 -3.42 22.17 -19.80
CA VAL A 174 -2.09 21.82 -20.32
C VAL A 174 -1.05 22.76 -19.75
N TYR A 175 -0.08 22.19 -19.04
CA TYR A 175 1.03 22.94 -18.43
C TYR A 175 2.30 22.82 -19.28
N ASN A 176 3.43 22.48 -18.64
CA ASN A 176 4.74 22.36 -19.30
C ASN A 176 4.89 21.05 -20.07
N SER A 177 4.28 19.98 -19.57
CA SER A 177 4.31 18.65 -20.18
C SER A 177 2.92 18.30 -20.71
N LEU A 178 2.86 17.88 -21.97
CA LEU A 178 1.65 17.37 -22.60
C LEU A 178 1.30 15.95 -22.12
N ILE A 179 2.30 15.22 -21.61
CA ILE A 179 2.16 13.83 -21.16
C ILE A 179 1.21 13.73 -19.97
N ASP A 180 1.30 14.66 -19.03
CA ASP A 180 0.47 14.67 -17.83
C ASP A 180 -1.02 14.86 -18.17
N SER A 181 -1.30 15.80 -19.08
CA SER A 181 -2.66 16.07 -19.56
C SER A 181 -3.21 14.92 -20.41
N LEU A 182 -2.37 14.32 -21.27
CA LEU A 182 -2.76 13.12 -22.03
C LEU A 182 -3.04 11.93 -21.12
N HIS A 183 -2.27 11.77 -20.04
CA HIS A 183 -2.56 10.72 -19.07
C HIS A 183 -3.97 10.89 -18.51
N VAL A 184 -4.34 12.09 -18.05
CA VAL A 184 -5.70 12.37 -17.55
C VAL A 184 -6.76 12.09 -18.62
N MET A 185 -6.51 12.48 -19.87
CA MET A 185 -7.41 12.22 -20.99
C MET A 185 -7.60 10.71 -21.24
N PHE A 186 -6.53 9.92 -21.22
CA PHE A 186 -6.63 8.47 -21.39
C PHE A 186 -7.26 7.77 -20.19
N THR A 187 -7.00 8.24 -18.97
CA THR A 187 -7.67 7.73 -17.77
C THR A 187 -9.18 8.01 -17.84
N LEU A 188 -9.58 9.21 -18.27
CA LEU A 188 -10.98 9.55 -18.49
C LEU A 188 -11.62 8.59 -19.51
N PHE A 189 -10.95 8.33 -20.64
CA PHE A 189 -11.43 7.40 -21.65
C PHE A 189 -11.56 5.96 -21.13
N GLU A 190 -10.60 5.49 -20.32
CA GLU A 190 -10.66 4.17 -19.71
C GLU A 190 -11.82 4.04 -18.72
N GLU A 191 -12.05 5.05 -17.87
CA GLU A 191 -13.18 5.11 -16.95
C GLU A 191 -14.52 5.12 -17.71
N PHE A 192 -14.62 5.86 -18.82
CA PHE A 192 -15.79 5.79 -19.70
C PHE A 192 -16.02 4.38 -20.27
N ARG A 193 -14.97 3.70 -20.70
CA ARG A 193 -15.06 2.33 -21.25
C ARG A 193 -15.47 1.30 -20.20
N ASN A 194 -15.00 1.47 -18.96
CA ASN A 194 -15.29 0.57 -17.84
C ASN A 194 -16.70 0.80 -17.26
N ASN A 195 -17.24 2.01 -17.39
CA ASN A 195 -18.58 2.34 -16.91
C ASN A 195 -19.67 1.71 -17.79
N GLN A 196 -20.43 0.78 -17.20
CA GLN A 196 -21.53 0.05 -17.87
C GLN A 196 -22.66 0.98 -18.37
N HIS A 197 -22.82 2.16 -17.77
CA HIS A 197 -23.81 3.16 -18.19
C HIS A 197 -23.62 3.67 -19.63
N PHE A 198 -22.40 3.61 -20.17
CA PHE A 198 -22.07 4.06 -21.53
C PHE A 198 -21.92 2.92 -22.54
N GLN A 199 -22.00 1.65 -22.11
CA GLN A 199 -21.96 0.49 -23.02
C GLN A 199 -23.33 0.19 -23.67
N HIS A 200 -24.40 0.87 -23.25
CA HIS A 200 -25.77 0.64 -23.72
C HIS A 200 -26.38 1.80 -24.52
N VAL A 201 -25.57 2.77 -24.96
CA VAL A 201 -25.99 3.84 -25.88
C VAL A 201 -25.34 3.65 -27.23
#